data_AF-A0AAW0QEB2-F1
#
_entry.id   AF-A0AAW0QEB2-F1
#
_cell.length_a   1.000
_cell.length_b   1.000
_cell.length_c   1.000
_cell.angle_alpha   90.00
_cell.angle_beta   90.00
_cell.angle_gamma   90.00
#
_symmetry.space_group_name_H-M   'P 1'
#
loop_
_entity.id
_entity.type
_entity.pdbx_description
1 polymer ?
#
loop_
_entity_poly.entity_id
_entity_poly.type
_entity_poly.pdbx_seq_one_letter_code
_entity_poly.pdbx_strand_id
1 'polypeptide(L)'
;MRLDYVHIILSASLGIVTGWGLPRSRRTYFSGKQHVLGFIDDDGERQRPLPSFLLEDGAVHNRPSVGFAALGDSYSAGIGTGFEGKEDECRHGLGAYPQLIASDLAAKHGGPNNTSFQFLSCTGSTTDDLLTGGAASQIDALNASRPVDFALLTVGGNDLGFFEVMNACIFRFYNFYSGTCDTALAHAQARLDSSDFDQRLYVVITELLDKVRWEKKKPGFRVTVTGYARFFDSETKACDDMSLGVWWRGPKLKRRLRRRVNDMVLAVNRKIEHAVARINRQFTRAKVLFVDYDAAFEGHRFCERGVAEPDYARNETWFFLVGGPDNVDRNGTVNGTVSIGAEALLLRAKEVVAEGVLVDPVTCLPPAQRSGDWGELALCYMAMSKAEDPTLRLARDDGQAKAQNSMWHVPTYYGKTFHPRSLGHTAIRDRIYEVWSQRLPS
;
A
#
# COMPACT_ATOMS: atom_id res chain seq x y z
N MET A 1 49.86 3.86 -36.77
CA MET A 1 49.26 4.90 -37.64
C MET A 1 48.09 5.49 -36.87
N ARG A 2 48.30 6.64 -36.20
CA ARG A 2 47.74 7.99 -36.51
C ARG A 2 46.19 8.00 -36.46
N LEU A 3 45.52 8.48 -35.41
CA LEU A 3 45.24 9.87 -34.97
C LEU A 3 44.56 10.76 -36.03
N ASP A 4 43.43 11.38 -35.63
CA ASP A 4 42.96 12.78 -35.84
C ASP A 4 41.41 12.79 -35.76
N TYR A 5 40.70 13.34 -34.75
CA TYR A 5 40.51 14.74 -34.29
C TYR A 5 40.15 15.77 -35.37
N VAL A 6 38.89 16.25 -35.40
CA VAL A 6 38.53 17.64 -35.77
C VAL A 6 37.27 18.09 -35.01
N HIS A 7 37.43 19.17 -34.23
CA HIS A 7 36.43 20.10 -33.68
C HIS A 7 36.06 21.18 -34.72
N ILE A 8 34.87 21.80 -34.62
CA ILE A 8 34.48 23.22 -34.92
C ILE A 8 33.02 23.36 -34.43
N ILE A 9 32.66 24.05 -33.34
CA ILE A 9 32.58 25.50 -32.98
C ILE A 9 31.45 26.31 -33.65
N LEU A 10 30.54 26.77 -32.77
CA LEU A 10 29.63 27.93 -32.71
C LEU A 10 29.35 28.81 -33.95
N SER A 11 28.08 29.27 -34.05
CA SER A 11 27.77 30.71 -34.04
C SER A 11 26.30 31.02 -33.70
N ALA A 12 26.12 32.02 -32.83
CA ALA A 12 24.88 32.72 -32.53
C ALA A 12 24.93 34.13 -33.17
N SER A 13 23.78 34.70 -33.57
CA SER A 13 23.50 36.14 -33.81
C SER A 13 21.97 36.26 -34.05
N LEU A 14 21.11 36.99 -33.30
CA LEU A 14 20.95 38.43 -32.98
C LEU A 14 20.60 39.34 -34.19
N GLY A 15 19.46 40.06 -34.08
CA GLY A 15 19.02 41.20 -34.93
C GLY A 15 17.53 41.14 -35.36
N ILE A 16 16.52 41.73 -34.69
CA ILE A 16 16.11 43.15 -34.48
C ILE A 16 14.88 43.57 -35.36
N VAL A 17 13.76 43.82 -34.66
CA VAL A 17 12.78 44.96 -34.69
C VAL A 17 12.13 45.48 -35.98
N THR A 18 10.78 45.56 -35.97
CA THR A 18 9.88 46.76 -36.15
C THR A 18 8.42 46.28 -35.85
N GLY A 19 7.57 46.85 -34.96
CA GLY A 19 6.93 48.18 -34.90
C GLY A 19 5.79 48.26 -35.95
N TRP A 20 4.47 48.38 -35.72
CA TRP A 20 3.63 49.24 -34.85
C TRP A 20 2.19 48.64 -34.80
N GLY A 21 1.41 48.68 -33.71
CA GLY A 21 0.41 49.74 -33.46
C GLY A 21 -0.75 49.28 -32.54
N LEU A 22 -1.14 50.17 -31.61
CA LEU A 22 -2.11 50.07 -30.49
C LEU A 22 -3.56 50.41 -30.92
N PRO A 23 -4.66 50.15 -30.13
CA PRO A 23 -5.00 50.94 -28.91
C PRO A 23 -5.71 50.24 -27.72
N ARG A 24 -5.73 51.00 -26.60
CA ARG A 24 -6.34 50.85 -25.25
C ARG A 24 -7.88 50.57 -25.27
N SER A 25 -8.62 50.14 -24.22
CA SER A 25 -8.60 50.58 -22.81
C SER A 25 -9.53 49.79 -21.85
N ARG A 26 -9.19 49.86 -20.55
CA ARG A 26 -9.99 49.92 -19.29
C ARG A 26 -10.68 48.68 -18.66
N ARG A 27 -10.35 48.53 -17.37
CA ARG A 27 -10.94 47.70 -16.30
C ARG A 27 -12.35 48.17 -15.90
N THR A 28 -13.19 47.23 -15.50
CA THR A 28 -14.33 47.45 -14.58
C THR A 28 -14.38 46.34 -13.53
N TYR A 29 -14.53 46.75 -12.27
CA TYR A 29 -14.87 45.93 -11.11
C TYR A 29 -16.39 45.74 -11.08
N PHE A 30 -16.88 44.53 -10.86
CA PHE A 30 -18.30 44.27 -10.59
C PHE A 30 -18.50 43.90 -9.12
N SER A 31 -19.24 44.77 -8.43
CA SER A 31 -19.92 44.52 -7.16
C SER A 31 -21.40 44.26 -7.49
N GLY A 32 -21.93 43.12 -7.07
CA GLY A 32 -23.33 42.74 -7.29
C GLY A 32 -23.98 42.30 -5.99
N LYS A 33 -24.75 43.21 -5.39
CA LYS A 33 -25.67 42.95 -4.28
C LYS A 33 -26.82 42.06 -4.76
N GLN A 34 -27.27 41.11 -3.94
CA GLN A 34 -28.55 40.44 -4.10
C GLN A 34 -29.54 40.94 -3.03
N HIS A 35 -30.74 41.24 -3.51
CA HIS A 35 -31.84 41.92 -2.82
C HIS A 35 -32.50 41.05 -1.74
N VAL A 36 -32.84 41.66 -0.60
CA VAL A 36 -33.85 41.16 0.33
C VAL A 36 -35.08 42.05 0.17
N LEU A 37 -36.24 41.42 -0.07
CA LEU A 37 -37.55 42.05 -0.14
C LEU A 37 -37.96 42.51 1.27
N GLY A 38 -38.17 43.81 1.45
CA GLY A 38 -38.70 44.40 2.68
C GLY A 38 -40.20 44.62 2.58
N PHE A 39 -40.94 44.19 3.61
CA PHE A 39 -42.27 44.68 3.91
C PHE A 39 -42.14 45.96 4.76
N ILE A 40 -42.97 46.95 4.46
CA ILE A 40 -43.12 48.20 5.21
C ILE A 40 -44.15 47.96 6.31
N ASP A 41 -43.86 48.41 7.53
CA ASP A 41 -44.89 48.89 8.45
C ASP A 41 -44.43 50.23 9.06
N ASP A 42 -45.39 51.14 9.13
CA ASP A 42 -45.35 52.47 9.74
C ASP A 42 -45.23 52.32 11.26
N ASP A 43 -44.26 53.01 11.87
CA ASP A 43 -44.47 53.83 13.07
C ASP A 43 -43.13 54.41 13.54
N GLY A 44 -43.07 55.74 13.53
CA GLY A 44 -41.87 56.49 13.87
C GLY A 44 -41.59 56.51 15.36
N GLU A 45 -40.52 55.83 15.80
CA GLU A 45 -39.82 56.23 17.02
C GLU A 45 -38.33 55.87 17.01
N ARG A 46 -37.49 56.85 17.38
CA ARG A 46 -36.02 56.80 17.32
C ARG A 46 -35.47 56.05 18.54
N GLN A 47 -35.01 54.81 18.37
CA GLN A 47 -34.30 54.06 19.42
C GLN A 47 -32.77 54.05 19.20
N ARG A 48 -32.05 54.35 20.29
CA ARG A 48 -30.58 54.34 20.37
C ARG A 48 -30.08 52.88 20.40
N PRO A 49 -28.92 52.55 19.82
CA PRO A 49 -28.44 51.17 19.83
C PRO A 49 -27.98 50.77 21.23
N LEU A 50 -28.63 49.75 21.79
CA LEU A 50 -28.09 48.94 22.89
C LEU A 50 -27.07 47.94 22.34
N PRO A 51 -26.03 47.57 23.10
CA PRO A 51 -25.01 46.65 22.62
C PRO A 51 -25.59 45.24 22.51
N SER A 52 -25.50 44.66 21.33
CA SER A 52 -25.88 43.27 21.06
C SER A 52 -24.95 42.32 21.80
N PHE A 53 -25.33 41.96 23.02
CA PHE A 53 -24.94 40.70 23.63
C PHE A 53 -25.75 39.57 22.97
N LEU A 54 -25.07 38.44 22.72
CA LEU A 54 -25.59 37.14 22.30
C LEU A 54 -25.94 37.01 20.80
N LEU A 55 -24.98 36.45 20.05
CA LEU A 55 -25.11 35.18 19.32
C LEU A 55 -23.74 34.86 18.70
N GLU A 56 -22.78 34.49 19.56
CA GLU A 56 -21.67 33.64 19.12
C GLU A 56 -22.16 32.20 19.25
N ASP A 57 -22.73 31.66 18.18
CA ASP A 57 -22.69 30.21 17.97
C ASP A 57 -21.23 29.85 17.72
N GLY A 58 -20.52 29.59 18.82
CA GLY A 58 -19.21 28.99 18.84
C GLY A 58 -19.29 27.59 18.25
N ALA A 59 -19.25 27.48 16.93
CA ALA A 59 -18.73 26.29 16.29
C ALA A 59 -17.25 26.22 16.66
N VAL A 60 -16.96 25.56 17.80
CA VAL A 60 -15.64 25.02 18.07
C VAL A 60 -15.37 24.07 16.90
N HIS A 61 -14.67 24.55 15.88
CA HIS A 61 -14.01 23.68 14.93
C HIS A 61 -13.03 22.87 15.75
N ASN A 62 -13.46 21.70 16.21
CA ASN A 62 -12.64 20.76 16.95
C ASN A 62 -11.60 20.23 15.96
N ARG A 63 -10.55 21.02 15.74
CA ARG A 63 -9.41 20.60 14.93
C ARG A 63 -8.82 19.40 15.67
N PRO A 64 -8.51 18.30 14.96
CA PRO A 64 -7.88 17.14 15.59
C PRO A 64 -6.68 17.60 16.42
N SER A 65 -6.59 17.14 17.66
CA SER A 65 -5.47 17.50 18.54
C SER A 65 -4.26 16.59 18.33
N VAL A 66 -4.52 15.38 17.81
CA VAL A 66 -3.53 14.37 17.45
C VAL A 66 -3.71 13.96 16.00
N GLY A 67 -2.65 13.48 15.37
CA GLY A 67 -2.76 12.88 14.05
C GLY A 67 -1.52 12.12 13.62
N PHE A 68 -1.63 11.39 12.54
CA PHE A 68 -0.54 10.63 11.96
C PHE A 68 -0.77 10.37 10.47
N ALA A 69 0.27 9.92 9.79
CA ALA A 69 0.19 9.48 8.42
C ALA A 69 0.71 8.05 8.28
N ALA A 70 0.14 7.29 7.36
CA ALA A 70 0.67 6.00 6.94
C ALA A 70 1.08 6.09 5.48
N LEU A 71 2.35 5.81 5.21
CA LEU A 71 2.94 5.76 3.88
C LEU A 71 3.42 4.33 3.63
N GLY A 72 3.70 3.99 2.39
CA GLY A 72 4.30 2.72 2.04
C GLY A 72 3.57 1.95 0.95
N ASP A 73 3.81 0.65 0.96
CA ASP A 73 3.33 -0.31 -0.03
C ASP A 73 2.01 -1.00 0.40
N SER A 74 1.69 -2.10 -0.29
CA SER A 74 0.51 -2.93 -0.06
C SER A 74 0.41 -3.53 1.35
N TYR A 75 1.54 -3.72 2.07
CA TYR A 75 1.52 -4.23 3.45
C TYR A 75 1.05 -3.18 4.44
N SER A 76 1.17 -1.89 4.11
CA SER A 76 0.57 -0.80 4.88
C SER A 76 -0.83 -0.47 4.38
N ALA A 77 -1.07 -0.53 3.07
CA ALA A 77 -2.41 -0.34 2.49
C ALA A 77 -3.41 -1.40 2.98
N GLY A 78 -2.96 -2.63 3.24
CA GLY A 78 -3.78 -3.73 3.75
C GLY A 78 -4.69 -4.35 2.70
N ILE A 79 -4.15 -4.49 1.47
CA ILE A 79 -4.85 -5.07 0.33
C ILE A 79 -5.61 -6.36 0.71
N GLY A 80 -6.90 -6.39 0.39
CA GLY A 80 -7.74 -7.57 0.60
C GLY A 80 -8.39 -7.71 1.98
N THR A 81 -8.11 -6.81 2.94
CA THR A 81 -8.71 -6.81 4.30
C THR A 81 -10.06 -6.09 4.37
N GLY A 82 -10.84 -6.15 3.28
CA GLY A 82 -12.15 -5.49 3.14
C GLY A 82 -12.05 -3.99 2.83
N PHE A 83 -13.08 -3.44 2.19
CA PHE A 83 -13.21 -2.02 1.86
C PHE A 83 -14.69 -1.62 1.92
N GLU A 84 -14.95 -0.32 2.06
CA GLU A 84 -16.30 0.26 1.94
C GLU A 84 -16.56 0.72 0.51
N GLY A 85 -17.77 0.48 0.00
CA GLY A 85 -18.16 0.96 -1.33
C GLY A 85 -17.37 0.31 -2.47
N LYS A 86 -16.58 1.12 -3.19
CA LYS A 86 -15.72 0.69 -4.31
C LYS A 86 -14.27 0.67 -3.84
N GLU A 87 -13.56 -0.40 -4.14
CA GLU A 87 -12.12 -0.50 -3.89
C GLU A 87 -11.38 0.61 -4.66
N ASP A 88 -10.56 1.38 -3.95
CA ASP A 88 -9.72 2.41 -4.55
C ASP A 88 -8.48 1.81 -5.22
N GLU A 89 -7.76 2.64 -6.00
CA GLU A 89 -6.57 2.22 -6.76
C GLU A 89 -5.40 1.79 -5.87
N CYS A 90 -5.32 2.32 -4.64
CA CYS A 90 -4.29 1.94 -3.67
C CYS A 90 -4.66 0.69 -2.86
N ARG A 91 -5.91 0.24 -2.97
CA ARG A 91 -6.50 -0.93 -2.30
C ARG A 91 -6.47 -0.83 -0.79
N HIS A 92 -6.95 0.28 -0.25
CA HIS A 92 -6.99 0.50 1.20
C HIS A 92 -7.95 -0.48 1.88
N GLY A 93 -7.39 -1.20 2.84
CA GLY A 93 -8.07 -2.21 3.63
C GLY A 93 -8.62 -1.66 4.94
N LEU A 94 -9.84 -2.05 5.32
CA LEU A 94 -10.43 -1.72 6.61
C LEU A 94 -9.71 -2.44 7.77
N GLY A 95 -9.20 -3.64 7.52
CA GLY A 95 -8.39 -4.40 8.47
C GLY A 95 -6.90 -4.05 8.44
N ALA A 96 -6.48 -3.04 7.68
CA ALA A 96 -5.09 -2.62 7.60
C ALA A 96 -4.58 -2.09 8.95
N TYR A 97 -3.34 -2.41 9.32
CA TYR A 97 -2.79 -2.02 10.61
C TYR A 97 -2.81 -0.49 10.87
N PRO A 98 -2.63 0.40 9.87
CA PRO A 98 -2.81 1.83 10.08
C PRO A 98 -4.26 2.22 10.38
N GLN A 99 -5.22 1.57 9.73
CA GLN A 99 -6.65 1.79 9.96
C GLN A 99 -7.05 1.33 11.37
N LEU A 100 -6.52 0.19 11.83
CA LEU A 100 -6.72 -0.27 13.20
C LEU A 100 -6.17 0.75 14.21
N ILE A 101 -4.97 1.29 13.98
CA ILE A 101 -4.38 2.34 14.83
C ILE A 101 -5.23 3.62 14.81
N ALA A 102 -5.77 4.00 13.65
CA ALA A 102 -6.65 5.16 13.52
C ALA A 102 -7.93 4.99 14.33
N SER A 103 -8.56 3.81 14.26
CA SER A 103 -9.76 3.49 15.04
C SER A 103 -9.48 3.49 16.56
N ASP A 104 -8.35 2.91 16.99
CA ASP A 104 -7.96 2.88 18.40
C ASP A 104 -7.70 4.30 18.95
N LEU A 105 -7.06 5.17 18.16
CA LEU A 105 -6.84 6.58 18.52
C LEU A 105 -8.16 7.38 18.53
N ALA A 106 -9.01 7.19 17.52
CA ALA A 106 -10.33 7.83 17.48
C ALA A 106 -11.17 7.47 18.71
N ALA A 107 -11.19 6.19 19.11
CA ALA A 107 -11.88 5.74 20.31
C ALA A 107 -11.30 6.39 21.58
N LYS A 108 -9.97 6.45 21.69
CA LYS A 108 -9.28 7.06 22.84
C LYS A 108 -9.51 8.58 22.95
N HIS A 109 -9.66 9.27 21.81
CA HIS A 109 -9.76 10.73 21.75
C HIS A 109 -11.20 11.23 21.60
N GLY A 110 -12.22 10.40 21.83
CA GLY A 110 -13.63 10.83 21.87
C GLY A 110 -14.29 10.98 20.50
N GLY A 111 -13.78 10.29 19.47
CA GLY A 111 -14.42 10.16 18.16
C GLY A 111 -13.48 10.38 16.97
N PRO A 112 -13.94 10.04 15.74
CA PRO A 112 -13.13 10.10 14.53
C PRO A 112 -12.66 11.52 14.17
N ASN A 113 -13.44 12.54 14.52
CA ASN A 113 -13.11 13.94 14.23
C ASN A 113 -11.93 14.48 15.06
N ASN A 114 -11.48 13.75 16.08
CA ASN A 114 -10.42 14.20 16.99
C ASN A 114 -9.04 13.63 16.63
N THR A 115 -8.97 12.73 15.65
CA THR A 115 -7.72 12.15 15.13
C THR A 115 -7.56 12.46 13.64
N SER A 116 -6.51 13.20 13.28
CA SER A 116 -6.18 13.45 11.88
C SER A 116 -5.38 12.28 11.30
N PHE A 117 -6.03 11.41 10.54
CA PHE A 117 -5.37 10.31 9.82
C PHE A 117 -5.20 10.64 8.33
N GLN A 118 -4.00 10.40 7.80
CA GLN A 118 -3.71 10.48 6.36
C GLN A 118 -3.23 9.11 5.87
N PHE A 119 -4.09 8.39 5.13
CA PHE A 119 -3.75 7.08 4.57
C PHE A 119 -3.20 7.24 3.15
N LEU A 120 -1.88 7.21 3.03
CA LEU A 120 -1.14 7.49 1.78
C LEU A 120 -0.43 6.26 1.23
N SER A 121 -0.41 5.14 1.97
CA SER A 121 0.11 3.86 1.49
C SER A 121 -0.59 3.43 0.21
N CYS A 122 0.13 2.82 -0.72
CA CYS A 122 -0.46 2.42 -1.99
C CYS A 122 0.11 1.08 -2.46
N THR A 123 -0.77 0.19 -2.92
CA THR A 123 -0.35 -1.10 -3.50
C THR A 123 0.59 -0.86 -4.68
N GLY A 124 1.67 -1.64 -4.74
CA GLY A 124 2.66 -1.53 -5.81
C GLY A 124 3.74 -0.47 -5.61
N SER A 125 3.59 0.45 -4.63
CA SER A 125 4.58 1.51 -4.42
C SER A 125 5.98 0.99 -4.08
N THR A 126 6.95 1.53 -4.80
CA THR A 126 8.40 1.40 -4.56
C THR A 126 8.91 2.57 -3.72
N THR A 127 10.18 2.55 -3.32
CA THR A 127 10.80 3.71 -2.67
C THR A 127 10.79 4.97 -3.54
N ASP A 128 10.86 4.83 -4.88
CA ASP A 128 10.79 5.98 -5.80
C ASP A 128 9.40 6.65 -5.79
N ASP A 129 8.32 5.89 -5.55
CA ASP A 129 6.95 6.43 -5.44
C ASP A 129 6.71 7.18 -4.12
N LEU A 130 7.60 7.04 -3.14
CA LEU A 130 7.52 7.82 -1.91
C LEU A 130 8.22 9.17 -2.05
N LEU A 131 9.29 9.24 -2.84
CA LEU A 131 10.16 10.41 -2.96
C LEU A 131 9.47 11.63 -3.57
N THR A 132 9.91 12.81 -3.15
CA THR A 132 9.39 14.08 -3.67
C THR A 132 9.65 14.28 -5.16
N GLY A 133 8.74 14.98 -5.84
CA GLY A 133 8.84 15.32 -7.26
C GLY A 133 8.28 14.26 -8.22
N GLY A 134 7.90 13.08 -7.73
CA GLY A 134 7.21 12.05 -8.50
C GLY A 134 5.70 12.28 -8.62
N ALA A 135 5.09 11.78 -9.70
CA ALA A 135 3.62 11.86 -9.87
C ALA A 135 2.84 11.04 -8.82
N ALA A 136 3.44 9.95 -8.33
CA ALA A 136 2.89 9.08 -7.27
C ALA A 136 3.40 9.45 -5.87
N SER A 137 4.14 10.57 -5.73
CA SER A 137 4.85 10.97 -4.50
C SER A 137 3.94 11.01 -3.27
N GLN A 138 4.10 10.02 -2.40
CA GLN A 138 3.38 9.97 -1.13
C GLN A 138 3.83 11.07 -0.16
N ILE A 139 5.12 11.45 -0.18
CA ILE A 139 5.63 12.56 0.65
C ILE A 139 5.08 13.91 0.17
N ASP A 140 4.83 14.10 -1.13
CA ASP A 140 4.19 15.32 -1.61
C ASP A 140 2.72 15.38 -1.22
N ALA A 141 2.00 14.25 -1.32
CA ALA A 141 0.62 14.12 -0.89
C ALA A 141 0.41 14.34 0.63
N LEU A 142 1.45 14.16 1.45
CA LEU A 142 1.39 14.40 2.89
C LEU A 142 1.07 15.87 3.20
N ASN A 143 -0.11 16.12 3.74
CA ASN A 143 -0.52 17.44 4.19
C ASN A 143 0.01 17.73 5.61
N ALA A 144 1.23 18.27 5.68
CA ALA A 144 1.88 18.67 6.93
C ALA A 144 1.26 19.90 7.62
N SER A 145 0.20 20.50 7.05
CA SER A 145 -0.57 21.55 7.72
C SER A 145 -1.58 20.99 8.72
N ARG A 146 -1.93 19.70 8.60
CA ARG A 146 -2.74 18.96 9.58
C ARG A 146 -1.85 18.39 10.70
N PRO A 147 -2.39 18.05 11.87
CA PRO A 147 -1.66 17.33 12.90
C PRO A 147 -1.07 16.03 12.37
N VAL A 148 0.24 15.87 12.55
CA VAL A 148 1.00 14.65 12.27
C VAL A 148 2.08 14.53 13.36
N ASP A 149 1.89 13.59 14.27
CA ASP A 149 2.73 13.38 15.45
C ASP A 149 3.62 12.14 15.30
N PHE A 150 3.26 11.23 14.40
CA PHE A 150 4.12 10.14 13.95
C PHE A 150 3.75 9.74 12.51
N ALA A 151 4.61 8.94 11.88
CA ALA A 151 4.31 8.29 10.62
C ALA A 151 4.57 6.78 10.69
N LEU A 152 3.77 6.01 9.96
CA LEU A 152 3.95 4.57 9.74
C LEU A 152 4.49 4.37 8.31
N LEU A 153 5.39 3.41 8.13
CA LEU A 153 6.04 3.14 6.84
C LEU A 153 6.31 1.64 6.63
N THR A 154 5.87 1.10 5.50
CA THR A 154 6.36 -0.17 4.94
C THR A 154 6.79 0.03 3.50
N VAL A 155 8.02 -0.29 3.12
CA VAL A 155 8.45 -0.17 1.72
C VAL A 155 9.65 -1.05 1.46
N GLY A 156 9.80 -1.50 0.21
CA GLY A 156 11.01 -2.16 -0.28
C GLY A 156 10.77 -3.49 -0.97
N GLY A 157 9.67 -4.19 -0.66
CA GLY A 157 9.35 -5.47 -1.32
C GLY A 157 9.22 -5.34 -2.84
N ASN A 158 8.61 -4.24 -3.30
CA ASN A 158 8.45 -3.95 -4.73
C ASN A 158 9.79 -3.63 -5.40
N ASP A 159 10.64 -2.83 -4.77
CA ASP A 159 11.98 -2.44 -5.27
C ASP A 159 12.89 -3.65 -5.54
N LEU A 160 12.76 -4.68 -4.71
CA LEU A 160 13.55 -5.90 -4.82
C LEU A 160 12.95 -6.90 -5.82
N GLY A 161 11.74 -6.63 -6.33
CA GLY A 161 11.03 -7.48 -7.28
C GLY A 161 10.50 -8.76 -6.65
N PHE A 162 9.90 -8.67 -5.47
CA PHE A 162 9.28 -9.83 -4.83
C PHE A 162 8.24 -10.49 -5.74
N PHE A 163 7.46 -9.73 -6.51
CA PHE A 163 6.55 -10.29 -7.52
C PHE A 163 7.26 -11.21 -8.51
N GLU A 164 8.43 -10.82 -9.00
CA GLU A 164 9.25 -11.60 -9.94
C GLU A 164 9.62 -12.95 -9.31
N VAL A 165 10.04 -12.94 -8.04
CA VAL A 165 10.37 -14.16 -7.28
C VAL A 165 9.13 -15.03 -7.08
N MET A 166 8.02 -14.44 -6.61
CA MET A 166 6.77 -15.16 -6.36
C MET A 166 6.20 -15.78 -7.65
N ASN A 167 6.26 -15.05 -8.76
CA ASN A 167 5.81 -15.51 -10.06
C ASN A 167 6.71 -16.64 -10.59
N ALA A 168 8.03 -16.49 -10.55
CA ALA A 168 8.96 -17.49 -11.07
C ALA A 168 9.00 -18.78 -10.22
N CYS A 169 8.93 -18.64 -8.90
CA CYS A 169 9.16 -19.72 -7.95
C CYS A 169 7.89 -20.44 -7.49
N ILE A 170 6.75 -19.76 -7.41
CA ILE A 170 5.57 -20.26 -6.68
C ILE A 170 4.34 -20.29 -7.57
N PHE A 171 3.88 -19.13 -8.05
CA PHE A 171 2.56 -19.03 -8.71
C PHE A 171 2.59 -19.37 -10.19
N ARG A 172 3.65 -18.96 -10.89
CA ARG A 172 3.76 -19.03 -12.35
C ARG A 172 2.55 -18.44 -13.07
N PHE A 173 2.13 -17.23 -12.71
CA PHE A 173 1.05 -16.51 -13.41
C PHE A 173 1.28 -16.45 -14.92
N TYR A 174 2.53 -16.28 -15.35
CA TYR A 174 2.90 -16.29 -16.79
C TYR A 174 3.36 -17.68 -17.30
N ASN A 175 2.93 -18.75 -16.63
CA ASN A 175 3.27 -20.15 -16.94
C ASN A 175 4.76 -20.36 -17.25
N PHE A 176 5.11 -20.90 -18.42
CA PHE A 176 6.48 -21.16 -18.85
C PHE A 176 7.32 -19.87 -18.95
N TYR A 177 6.71 -18.75 -19.31
CA TYR A 177 7.35 -17.44 -19.49
C TYR A 177 7.66 -16.70 -18.19
N SER A 178 7.29 -17.26 -17.03
CA SER A 178 7.61 -16.67 -15.70
C SER A 178 9.11 -16.70 -15.35
N GLY A 179 9.97 -17.21 -16.23
CA GLY A 179 11.40 -17.39 -15.97
C GLY A 179 11.69 -18.54 -15.00
N THR A 180 12.93 -18.58 -14.52
CA THR A 180 13.41 -19.57 -13.54
C THR A 180 13.49 -18.97 -12.15
N CYS A 181 13.21 -19.80 -11.14
CA CYS A 181 13.29 -19.38 -9.74
C CYS A 181 14.70 -18.96 -9.33
N ASP A 182 15.74 -19.64 -9.83
CA ASP A 182 17.12 -19.30 -9.51
C ASP A 182 17.54 -17.94 -10.06
N THR A 183 17.13 -17.61 -11.28
CA THR A 183 17.35 -16.29 -11.87
C THR A 183 16.64 -15.19 -11.09
N ALA A 184 15.36 -15.37 -10.76
CA ALA A 184 14.58 -14.38 -10.02
C ALA A 184 15.17 -14.13 -8.61
N LEU A 185 15.57 -15.19 -7.91
CA LEU A 185 16.23 -15.07 -6.60
C LEU A 185 17.61 -14.38 -6.71
N ALA A 186 18.37 -14.65 -7.77
CA ALA A 186 19.64 -13.97 -8.00
C ALA A 186 19.45 -12.48 -8.30
N HIS A 187 18.43 -12.10 -9.06
CA HIS A 187 18.08 -10.69 -9.31
C HIS A 187 17.69 -9.97 -8.02
N ALA A 188 16.81 -10.57 -7.21
CA ALA A 188 16.41 -9.99 -5.93
C ALA A 188 17.61 -9.82 -4.98
N GLN A 189 18.49 -10.82 -4.91
CA GLN A 189 19.71 -10.74 -4.12
C GLN A 189 20.65 -9.64 -4.62
N ALA A 190 20.84 -9.51 -5.95
CA ALA A 190 21.67 -8.46 -6.52
C ALA A 190 21.12 -7.04 -6.23
N ARG A 191 19.80 -6.85 -6.31
CA ARG A 191 19.15 -5.58 -5.93
C ARG A 191 19.33 -5.29 -4.44
N LEU A 192 19.22 -6.30 -3.59
CA LEU A 192 19.40 -6.18 -2.14
C LEU A 192 20.84 -5.85 -1.74
N ASP A 193 21.82 -6.43 -2.43
CA ASP A 193 23.25 -6.21 -2.18
C ASP A 193 23.74 -4.86 -2.74
N SER A 194 22.97 -4.25 -3.65
CA SER A 194 23.26 -2.92 -4.17
C SER A 194 23.19 -1.85 -3.07
N SER A 195 24.03 -0.81 -3.20
CA SER A 195 23.95 0.38 -2.35
C SER A 195 22.71 1.23 -2.61
N ASP A 196 22.09 1.07 -3.79
CA ASP A 196 20.99 1.90 -4.24
C ASP A 196 19.76 1.71 -3.35
N PHE A 197 19.44 0.47 -2.98
CA PHE A 197 18.33 0.18 -2.08
C PHE A 197 18.53 0.81 -0.69
N ASP A 198 19.72 0.63 -0.12
CA ASP A 198 20.08 1.22 1.19
C ASP A 198 20.06 2.76 1.14
N GLN A 199 20.46 3.35 0.01
CA GLN A 199 20.45 4.80 -0.16
C GLN A 199 19.03 5.34 -0.34
N ARG A 200 18.18 4.68 -1.13
CA ARG A 200 16.79 5.10 -1.32
C ARG A 200 15.99 5.05 -0.01
N LEU A 201 16.11 3.98 0.77
CA LEU A 201 15.47 3.88 2.10
C LEU A 201 15.89 5.04 3.01
N TYR A 202 17.18 5.39 2.99
CA TYR A 202 17.66 6.53 3.75
C TYR A 202 17.03 7.84 3.30
N VAL A 203 17.05 8.11 1.98
CA VAL A 203 16.50 9.36 1.42
C VAL A 203 15.01 9.49 1.72
N VAL A 204 14.21 8.44 1.50
CA VAL A 204 12.77 8.42 1.80
C VAL A 204 12.50 8.82 3.25
N ILE A 205 13.20 8.20 4.20
CA ILE A 205 12.95 8.47 5.63
C ILE A 205 13.42 9.88 6.01
N THR A 206 14.55 10.35 5.47
CA THR A 206 15.02 11.72 5.71
C THR A 206 14.10 12.78 5.10
N GLU A 207 13.59 12.58 3.88
CA GLU A 207 12.64 13.49 3.24
C GLU A 207 11.31 13.53 4.00
N LEU A 208 10.84 12.39 4.51
CA LEU A 208 9.64 12.34 5.35
C LEU A 208 9.82 13.14 6.65
N LEU A 209 10.97 13.00 7.32
CA LEU A 209 11.32 13.80 8.48
C LEU A 209 11.30 15.31 8.12
N ASP A 210 11.94 15.69 7.02
CA ASP A 210 12.04 17.09 6.58
C ASP A 210 10.69 17.69 6.18
N LYS A 211 9.83 16.92 5.51
CA LYS A 211 8.49 17.33 5.09
C LYS A 211 7.64 17.81 6.26
N VAL A 212 7.71 17.13 7.41
CA VAL A 212 6.98 17.52 8.62
C VAL A 212 7.70 18.60 9.44
N ARG A 213 8.89 19.05 9.00
CA ARG A 213 9.74 20.04 9.68
C ARG A 213 9.95 19.70 11.16
N TRP A 214 10.27 18.43 11.42
CA TRP A 214 10.29 17.85 12.77
C TRP A 214 11.13 18.69 13.75
N GLU A 215 12.27 19.22 13.31
CA GLU A 215 13.17 20.02 14.16
C GLU A 215 12.52 21.28 14.72
N LYS A 216 11.71 21.97 13.90
CA LYS A 216 11.18 23.30 14.22
C LYS A 216 9.74 23.27 14.71
N LYS A 217 8.94 22.29 14.26
CA LYS A 217 7.49 22.26 14.50
C LYS A 217 7.03 21.07 15.33
N LYS A 218 7.72 19.93 15.25
CA LYS A 218 7.26 18.66 15.81
C LYS A 218 8.44 17.85 16.38
N PRO A 219 9.11 18.34 17.46
CA PRO A 219 10.30 17.67 18.00
C PRO A 219 10.01 16.27 18.56
N GLY A 220 8.75 15.95 18.85
CA GLY A 220 8.29 14.60 19.24
C GLY A 220 8.03 13.65 18.07
N PHE A 221 8.05 14.13 16.82
CA PHE A 221 7.75 13.31 15.65
C PHE A 221 8.71 12.14 15.49
N ARG A 222 8.15 10.97 15.18
CA ARG A 222 8.86 9.72 14.93
C ARG A 222 8.29 9.00 13.71
N VAL A 223 9.15 8.33 12.96
CA VAL A 223 8.76 7.40 11.90
C VAL A 223 8.86 5.97 12.44
N THR A 224 7.83 5.16 12.27
CA THR A 224 7.82 3.75 12.63
C THR A 224 7.81 2.94 11.34
N VAL A 225 8.92 2.25 11.07
CA VAL A 225 9.11 1.41 9.88
C VAL A 225 8.89 -0.04 10.29
N THR A 226 7.99 -0.76 9.61
CA THR A 226 7.82 -2.20 9.87
C THR A 226 8.62 -3.03 8.87
N GLY A 227 9.07 -4.21 9.30
CA GLY A 227 9.62 -5.23 8.40
C GLY A 227 8.53 -6.03 7.67
N TYR A 228 8.90 -7.23 7.24
CA TYR A 228 8.03 -8.24 6.65
C TYR A 228 8.13 -9.56 7.43
N ALA A 229 7.09 -10.41 7.38
CA ALA A 229 7.14 -11.75 7.97
C ALA A 229 7.50 -12.82 6.93
N ARG A 230 8.23 -13.84 7.36
CA ARG A 230 8.49 -15.06 6.59
C ARG A 230 7.17 -15.72 6.20
N PHE A 231 7.10 -16.27 5.00
CA PHE A 231 5.86 -16.80 4.44
C PHE A 231 5.59 -18.26 4.81
N PHE A 232 6.63 -19.01 5.16
CA PHE A 232 6.53 -20.45 5.31
C PHE A 232 7.12 -20.94 6.64
N ASP A 233 6.52 -21.96 7.25
CA ASP A 233 7.33 -22.94 7.99
C ASP A 233 8.25 -23.65 7.00
N SER A 234 9.53 -23.81 7.32
CA SER A 234 10.52 -24.49 6.49
C SER A 234 11.13 -25.74 7.13
N GLU A 235 10.63 -26.11 8.31
CA GLU A 235 11.21 -27.18 9.11
C GLU A 235 10.66 -28.55 8.72
N THR A 236 9.38 -28.62 8.38
CA THR A 236 8.70 -29.88 8.05
C THR A 236 8.80 -30.23 6.56
N LYS A 237 8.70 -31.53 6.22
CA LYS A 237 8.59 -32.01 4.82
C LYS A 237 7.13 -32.08 4.32
N ALA A 238 6.15 -31.81 5.17
CA ALA A 238 4.72 -32.03 4.86
C ALA A 238 4.26 -31.27 3.60
N CYS A 239 4.84 -30.09 3.34
CA CYS A 239 4.51 -29.23 2.20
C CYS A 239 5.35 -29.53 0.93
N ASP A 240 6.27 -30.50 0.96
CA ASP A 240 7.25 -30.68 -0.11
C ASP A 240 6.63 -31.06 -1.45
N ASP A 241 5.47 -31.71 -1.45
CA ASP A 241 4.77 -32.10 -2.68
C ASP A 241 3.56 -31.20 -3.00
N MET A 242 3.37 -30.14 -2.22
CA MET A 242 2.32 -29.16 -2.41
C MET A 242 2.75 -28.06 -3.40
N SER A 243 1.79 -27.46 -4.13
CA SER A 243 2.01 -26.34 -5.05
C SER A 243 0.92 -25.29 -4.93
N LEU A 244 1.32 -24.02 -4.79
CA LEU A 244 0.42 -22.87 -4.90
C LEU A 244 0.34 -22.32 -6.33
N GLY A 245 0.89 -23.02 -7.32
CA GLY A 245 0.86 -22.60 -8.71
C GLY A 245 -0.57 -22.47 -9.25
N VAL A 246 -0.81 -21.47 -10.10
CA VAL A 246 -2.14 -21.27 -10.70
C VAL A 246 -2.45 -22.31 -11.77
N TRP A 247 -1.41 -22.84 -12.43
CA TRP A 247 -1.51 -23.88 -13.46
C TRP A 247 -1.29 -25.28 -12.90
N TRP A 248 -1.93 -26.26 -13.53
CA TRP A 248 -1.71 -27.67 -13.23
C TRP A 248 -0.21 -28.02 -13.30
N ARG A 249 0.27 -28.78 -12.33
CA ARG A 249 1.71 -29.13 -12.15
C ARG A 249 2.62 -27.91 -11.89
N GLY A 250 2.14 -26.92 -11.16
CA GLY A 250 2.97 -25.81 -10.66
C GLY A 250 4.16 -26.26 -9.78
N PRO A 251 5.09 -25.33 -9.49
CA PRO A 251 6.27 -25.58 -8.67
C PRO A 251 5.93 -26.16 -7.29
N LYS A 252 6.76 -27.08 -6.83
CA LYS A 252 6.60 -27.70 -5.51
C LYS A 252 7.23 -26.87 -4.41
N LEU A 253 6.55 -26.72 -3.28
CA LEU A 253 7.00 -25.99 -2.09
C LEU A 253 8.00 -26.81 -1.25
N LYS A 254 9.04 -27.32 -1.91
CA LYS A 254 10.15 -28.04 -1.25
C LYS A 254 10.75 -27.17 -0.14
N ARG A 255 11.14 -27.76 0.98
CA ARG A 255 11.81 -27.06 2.10
C ARG A 255 12.92 -26.13 1.65
N ARG A 256 13.75 -26.55 0.68
CA ARG A 256 14.84 -25.72 0.14
C ARG A 256 14.31 -24.42 -0.46
N LEU A 257 13.20 -24.45 -1.20
CA LEU A 257 12.58 -23.26 -1.75
C LEU A 257 12.02 -22.37 -0.63
N ARG A 258 11.26 -22.97 0.30
CA ARG A 258 10.68 -22.24 1.45
C ARG A 258 11.74 -21.50 2.26
N ARG A 259 12.88 -22.15 2.56
CA ARG A 259 14.02 -21.51 3.23
C ARG A 259 14.57 -20.33 2.44
N ARG A 260 14.84 -20.50 1.14
CA ARG A 260 15.42 -19.43 0.32
C ARG A 260 14.52 -18.19 0.26
N VAL A 261 13.21 -18.38 0.15
CA VAL A 261 12.25 -17.27 0.17
C VAL A 261 12.21 -16.62 1.56
N ASN A 262 12.20 -17.41 2.64
CA ASN A 262 12.28 -16.88 4.01
C ASN A 262 13.59 -16.12 4.28
N ASP A 263 14.73 -16.64 3.83
CA ASP A 263 16.04 -16.03 3.99
C ASP A 263 16.10 -14.66 3.30
N MET A 264 15.45 -14.55 2.13
CA MET A 264 15.28 -13.28 1.42
C MET A 264 14.48 -12.27 2.25
N VAL A 265 13.33 -12.67 2.81
CA VAL A 265 12.54 -11.80 3.72
C VAL A 265 13.39 -11.31 4.90
N LEU A 266 14.10 -12.22 5.57
CA LEU A 266 14.99 -11.87 6.68
C LEU A 266 16.11 -10.91 6.24
N ALA A 267 16.63 -11.06 5.02
CA ALA A 267 17.66 -10.18 4.49
C ALA A 267 17.13 -8.77 4.20
N VAL A 268 15.89 -8.64 3.71
CA VAL A 268 15.21 -7.33 3.58
C VAL A 268 15.06 -6.66 4.94
N ASN A 269 14.56 -7.40 5.94
CA ASN A 269 14.40 -6.85 7.29
C ASN A 269 15.71 -6.33 7.87
N ARG A 270 16.82 -7.06 7.69
CA ARG A 270 18.16 -6.60 8.12
C ARG A 270 18.59 -5.31 7.42
N LYS A 271 18.29 -5.15 6.13
CA LYS A 271 18.60 -3.93 5.36
C LYS A 271 17.79 -2.73 5.86
N ILE A 272 16.49 -2.93 6.11
CA ILE A 272 15.62 -1.90 6.70
C ILE A 272 16.14 -1.51 8.09
N GLU A 273 16.41 -2.48 8.96
CA GLU A 273 16.94 -2.22 10.31
C GLU A 273 18.29 -1.48 10.27
N HIS A 274 19.17 -1.86 9.34
CA HIS A 274 20.45 -1.19 9.13
C HIS A 274 20.26 0.28 8.69
N ALA A 275 19.35 0.55 7.75
CA ALA A 275 19.02 1.92 7.32
C ALA A 275 18.47 2.76 8.48
N VAL A 276 17.55 2.20 9.29
CA VAL A 276 17.02 2.83 10.49
C VAL A 276 18.13 3.17 11.49
N ALA A 277 19.05 2.23 11.74
CA ALA A 277 20.19 2.43 12.63
C ALA A 277 21.12 3.54 12.09
N ARG A 278 21.39 3.55 10.78
CA ARG A 278 22.21 4.57 10.11
C ARG A 278 21.62 5.97 10.29
N ILE A 279 20.31 6.13 10.12
CA ILE A 279 19.62 7.40 10.31
C ILE A 279 19.71 7.86 11.76
N ASN A 280 19.41 6.97 12.71
CA ASN A 280 19.38 7.31 14.12
C ASN A 280 20.74 7.71 14.71
N ARG A 281 21.87 7.32 14.09
CA ARG A 281 23.21 7.79 14.50
C ARG A 281 23.38 9.31 14.39
N GLN A 282 22.53 9.99 13.62
CA GLN A 282 22.57 11.44 13.47
C GLN A 282 21.83 12.18 14.59
N PHE A 283 21.11 11.46 15.46
CA PHE A 283 20.25 12.06 16.48
C PHE A 283 20.64 11.61 17.87
N THR A 284 20.51 12.51 18.85
CA THR A 284 20.71 12.19 20.28
C THR A 284 19.61 11.30 20.86
N ARG A 285 18.43 11.27 20.21
CA ARG A 285 17.31 10.40 20.52
C ARG A 285 16.80 9.78 19.23
N ALA A 286 16.42 8.51 19.27
CA ALA A 286 15.88 7.80 18.11
C ALA A 286 14.67 8.55 17.52
N LYS A 287 14.73 8.78 16.21
CA LYS A 287 13.66 9.39 15.40
C LYS A 287 12.93 8.38 14.54
N VAL A 288 13.57 7.25 14.30
CA VAL A 288 13.03 6.18 13.49
C VAL A 288 13.02 4.91 14.34
N LEU A 289 11.91 4.19 14.34
CA LEU A 289 11.76 2.91 15.04
C LEU A 289 11.61 1.81 14.00
N PHE A 290 12.32 0.72 14.17
CA PHE A 290 12.11 -0.49 13.39
C PHE A 290 11.21 -1.45 14.18
N VAL A 291 10.21 -2.02 13.51
CA VAL A 291 9.27 -2.98 14.08
C VAL A 291 9.41 -4.32 13.35
N ASP A 292 10.09 -5.25 14.00
CA ASP A 292 10.11 -6.66 13.60
C ASP A 292 8.93 -7.40 14.23
N TYR A 293 8.01 -7.85 13.37
CA TYR A 293 6.84 -8.65 13.74
C TYR A 293 6.91 -10.09 13.25
N ASP A 294 8.01 -10.52 12.61
CA ASP A 294 8.10 -11.85 12.01
C ASP A 294 7.86 -12.98 13.02
N ALA A 295 8.37 -12.84 14.23
CA ALA A 295 8.18 -13.81 15.31
C ALA A 295 6.70 -13.94 15.75
N ALA A 296 5.88 -12.90 15.58
CA ALA A 296 4.45 -12.98 15.89
C ALA A 296 3.70 -13.88 14.89
N PHE A 297 4.26 -14.12 13.71
CA PHE A 297 3.67 -14.97 12.67
C PHE A 297 4.03 -16.46 12.83
N GLU A 298 4.84 -16.85 13.82
CA GLU A 298 5.12 -18.28 14.09
C GLU A 298 3.82 -19.05 14.37
N GLY A 299 3.60 -20.18 13.69
CA GLY A 299 2.35 -20.93 13.77
C GLY A 299 1.24 -20.41 12.85
N HIS A 300 1.46 -19.27 12.19
CA HIS A 300 0.48 -18.58 11.35
C HIS A 300 0.89 -18.46 9.88
N ARG A 301 1.99 -19.10 9.48
CA ARG A 301 2.50 -19.11 8.11
C ARG A 301 1.84 -20.19 7.26
N PHE A 302 2.23 -20.27 6.00
CA PHE A 302 1.95 -21.45 5.18
C PHE A 302 2.83 -22.62 5.59
N CYS A 303 2.35 -23.84 5.32
CA CYS A 303 3.08 -25.09 5.52
C CYS A 303 3.41 -25.41 6.98
N GLU A 304 2.66 -24.82 7.92
CA GLU A 304 2.82 -25.04 9.36
C GLU A 304 2.65 -26.52 9.74
N ARG A 305 3.29 -26.92 10.84
CA ARG A 305 3.29 -28.32 11.29
C ARG A 305 1.85 -28.80 11.52
N GLY A 306 1.49 -29.90 10.85
CA GLY A 306 0.16 -30.51 10.98
C GLY A 306 -0.91 -29.92 10.08
N VAL A 307 -0.58 -28.94 9.23
CA VAL A 307 -1.49 -28.34 8.26
C VAL A 307 -1.32 -29.00 6.89
N ALA A 308 -2.44 -29.42 6.29
CA ALA A 308 -2.48 -29.91 4.92
C ALA A 308 -2.76 -28.75 3.97
N GLU A 309 -1.71 -28.19 3.39
CA GLU A 309 -1.84 -27.08 2.44
C GLU A 309 -2.32 -27.56 1.06
N PRO A 310 -3.13 -26.76 0.34
CA PRO A 310 -3.55 -25.40 0.69
C PRO A 310 -4.85 -25.41 1.51
N ASP A 311 -4.83 -24.82 2.69
CA ASP A 311 -6.02 -24.80 3.54
C ASP A 311 -6.74 -23.44 3.50
N TYR A 312 -7.84 -23.37 2.74
CA TYR A 312 -8.65 -22.15 2.60
C TYR A 312 -9.61 -21.93 3.77
N ALA A 313 -9.86 -22.97 4.57
CA ALA A 313 -10.74 -22.91 5.73
C ALA A 313 -9.97 -22.52 7.01
N ARG A 314 -8.64 -22.64 7.00
CA ARG A 314 -7.79 -22.27 8.14
C ARG A 314 -7.77 -20.75 8.35
N ASN A 315 -8.22 -20.31 9.53
CA ASN A 315 -8.16 -18.89 9.92
C ASN A 315 -6.82 -18.49 10.53
N GLU A 316 -6.14 -19.47 11.10
CA GLU A 316 -4.85 -19.33 11.75
C GLU A 316 -3.74 -19.09 10.72
N THR A 317 -3.97 -19.28 9.43
CA THR A 317 -3.05 -18.79 8.40
C THR A 317 -3.30 -17.30 8.23
N TRP A 318 -2.32 -16.48 8.61
CA TRP A 318 -2.42 -15.02 8.57
C TRP A 318 -2.01 -14.41 7.25
N PHE A 319 -1.66 -15.21 6.24
CA PHE A 319 -1.46 -14.75 4.87
C PHE A 319 -2.61 -15.16 3.97
N PHE A 320 -2.96 -14.31 3.00
CA PHE A 320 -3.96 -14.69 2.00
C PHE A 320 -3.41 -15.76 1.04
N LEU A 321 -4.22 -16.79 0.80
CA LEU A 321 -4.12 -17.64 -0.38
C LEU A 321 -4.74 -16.94 -1.59
N VAL A 322 -4.34 -17.35 -2.80
CA VAL A 322 -4.96 -16.86 -4.05
C VAL A 322 -6.47 -17.06 -3.99
N GLY A 323 -7.25 -15.98 -4.08
CA GLY A 323 -8.71 -16.05 -3.99
C GLY A 323 -9.27 -16.37 -2.59
N GLY A 324 -8.42 -16.55 -1.58
CA GLY A 324 -8.82 -16.90 -0.22
C GLY A 324 -9.59 -15.78 0.49
N PRO A 325 -10.55 -16.10 1.37
CA PRO A 325 -11.25 -15.10 2.16
C PRO A 325 -10.34 -14.48 3.24
N ASP A 326 -10.75 -13.34 3.78
CA ASP A 326 -10.13 -12.80 4.99
C ASP A 326 -10.53 -13.63 6.23
N ASN A 327 -9.79 -13.54 7.34
CA ASN A 327 -10.10 -14.29 8.59
C ASN A 327 -11.02 -13.52 9.55
N VAL A 328 -11.41 -12.31 9.14
CA VAL A 328 -12.36 -11.47 9.85
C VAL A 328 -13.47 -11.07 8.86
N ASP A 329 -14.71 -10.99 9.33
CA ASP A 329 -15.82 -10.45 8.53
C ASP A 329 -15.80 -8.91 8.48
N ARG A 330 -16.73 -8.32 7.73
CA ARG A 330 -16.84 -6.84 7.62
C ARG A 330 -17.15 -6.15 8.95
N ASN A 331 -17.66 -6.87 9.94
CA ASN A 331 -18.01 -6.35 11.25
C ASN A 331 -16.88 -6.51 12.27
N GLY A 332 -15.71 -6.99 11.86
CA GLY A 332 -14.60 -7.23 12.78
C GLY A 332 -14.73 -8.54 13.56
N THR A 333 -15.68 -9.40 13.22
CA THR A 333 -15.89 -10.70 13.88
C THR A 333 -14.95 -11.73 13.27
N VAL A 334 -14.22 -12.46 14.11
CA VAL A 334 -13.41 -13.60 13.65
C VAL A 334 -14.35 -14.62 13.02
N ASN A 335 -14.08 -15.00 11.77
CA ASN A 335 -14.90 -15.97 11.02
C ASN A 335 -14.74 -17.38 11.62
N GLY A 336 -15.30 -17.69 12.80
CA GLY A 336 -15.21 -19.03 13.38
C GLY A 336 -15.70 -20.09 12.39
N THR A 337 -14.83 -21.02 11.98
CA THR A 337 -15.07 -22.15 11.04
C THR A 337 -16.35 -21.99 10.23
N VAL A 338 -16.42 -20.96 9.39
CA VAL A 338 -17.57 -20.79 8.51
C VAL A 338 -17.29 -21.72 7.34
N SER A 339 -18.08 -22.79 7.23
CA SER A 339 -18.33 -23.39 5.93
C SER A 339 -18.97 -22.30 5.09
N ILE A 340 -18.15 -21.49 4.42
CA ILE A 340 -18.64 -20.46 3.52
C ILE A 340 -19.20 -21.25 2.34
N GLY A 341 -20.50 -21.52 2.41
CA GLY A 341 -21.23 -22.12 1.32
C GLY A 341 -20.95 -21.32 0.06
N ALA A 342 -20.65 -22.02 -1.03
CA ALA A 342 -20.29 -21.44 -2.32
C ALA A 342 -21.26 -20.34 -2.80
N GLU A 343 -22.50 -20.31 -2.28
CA GLU A 343 -23.52 -19.29 -2.51
C GLU A 343 -23.18 -17.88 -1.97
N ALA A 344 -22.54 -17.76 -0.82
CA ALA A 344 -22.15 -16.44 -0.28
C ALA A 344 -20.99 -15.82 -1.08
N LEU A 345 -20.10 -16.66 -1.63
CA LEU A 345 -19.09 -16.26 -2.61
C LEU A 345 -19.73 -15.84 -3.94
N LEU A 346 -20.78 -16.54 -4.39
CA LEU A 346 -21.52 -16.26 -5.63
C LEU A 346 -22.26 -14.92 -5.61
N LEU A 347 -22.84 -14.51 -4.48
CA LEU A 347 -23.48 -13.19 -4.37
C LEU A 347 -22.43 -12.05 -4.44
N ARG A 348 -21.30 -12.22 -3.74
CA ARG A 348 -20.20 -11.22 -3.71
C ARG A 348 -19.46 -11.10 -5.04
N ALA A 349 -19.36 -12.21 -5.76
CA ALA A 349 -18.91 -12.26 -7.14
C ALA A 349 -19.81 -11.47 -8.08
N LYS A 350 -21.14 -11.53 -7.91
CA LYS A 350 -22.10 -10.89 -8.80
C LYS A 350 -22.16 -9.36 -8.63
N GLU A 351 -21.93 -8.83 -7.43
CA GLU A 351 -21.93 -7.39 -7.19
C GLU A 351 -20.70 -6.66 -7.75
N VAL A 352 -19.55 -7.34 -7.89
CA VAL A 352 -18.31 -6.75 -8.46
C VAL A 352 -18.20 -6.92 -9.98
N VAL A 353 -18.92 -7.90 -10.57
CA VAL A 353 -18.86 -8.22 -12.01
C VAL A 353 -19.82 -7.36 -12.86
N ALA A 354 -20.32 -6.25 -12.32
CA ALA A 354 -21.16 -5.32 -13.09
C ALA A 354 -20.42 -4.65 -14.28
N GLU A 355 -19.08 -4.72 -14.34
CA GLU A 355 -18.28 -4.30 -15.52
C GLU A 355 -17.17 -5.33 -15.81
N GLY A 356 -17.56 -6.54 -16.20
CA GLY A 356 -16.62 -7.58 -16.65
C GLY A 356 -16.00 -7.26 -18.01
N VAL A 357 -14.97 -6.40 -18.06
CA VAL A 357 -14.05 -6.35 -19.19
C VAL A 357 -13.12 -7.56 -19.05
N LEU A 358 -13.27 -8.54 -19.93
CA LEU A 358 -12.27 -9.60 -20.10
C LEU A 358 -10.92 -8.93 -20.36
N VAL A 359 -9.89 -9.27 -19.58
CA VAL A 359 -8.54 -8.72 -19.74
C VAL A 359 -8.03 -9.08 -21.13
N ASP A 360 -7.79 -8.08 -21.97
CA ASP A 360 -7.27 -8.28 -23.32
C ASP A 360 -5.78 -8.66 -23.24
N PRO A 361 -5.40 -9.90 -23.64
CA PRO A 361 -4.03 -10.39 -23.54
C PRO A 361 -3.03 -9.59 -24.40
N VAL A 362 -3.49 -8.84 -25.41
CA VAL A 362 -2.62 -8.05 -26.29
C VAL A 362 -2.28 -6.69 -25.67
N THR A 363 -3.24 -6.07 -24.99
CA THR A 363 -3.12 -4.66 -24.55
C THR A 363 -2.94 -4.49 -23.05
N CYS A 364 -3.15 -5.54 -22.25
CA CYS A 364 -3.15 -5.45 -20.79
C CYS A 364 -1.77 -5.16 -20.15
N LEU A 365 -0.67 -5.49 -20.82
CA LEU A 365 0.64 -5.52 -20.15
C LEU A 365 1.19 -4.13 -19.80
N PRO A 366 1.25 -3.15 -20.72
CA PRO A 366 1.75 -1.82 -20.38
C PRO A 366 1.00 -1.11 -19.24
N PRO A 367 -0.36 -1.10 -19.18
CA PRO A 367 -1.06 -0.48 -18.06
C PRO A 367 -0.83 -1.24 -16.74
N ALA A 368 -0.86 -2.58 -16.74
CA ALA A 368 -0.62 -3.38 -15.54
C ALA A 368 0.81 -3.22 -14.99
N GLN A 369 1.81 -3.02 -15.85
CA GLN A 369 3.17 -2.70 -15.41
C GLN A 369 3.27 -1.29 -14.81
N ARG A 370 2.55 -0.32 -15.37
CA ARG A 370 2.56 1.06 -14.88
C ARG A 370 1.81 1.23 -13.56
N SER A 371 0.79 0.44 -13.29
CA SER A 371 0.07 0.51 -12.01
C SER A 371 0.92 0.01 -10.84
N GLY A 372 1.90 -0.86 -11.11
CA GLY A 372 2.69 -1.52 -10.07
C GLY A 372 1.90 -2.57 -9.27
N ASP A 373 0.62 -2.75 -9.58
CA ASP A 373 -0.25 -3.70 -8.90
C ASP A 373 -0.03 -5.11 -9.42
N TRP A 374 0.47 -5.97 -8.53
CA TRP A 374 0.75 -7.36 -8.80
C TRP A 374 -0.50 -8.14 -9.22
N GLY A 375 -1.67 -7.74 -8.74
CA GLY A 375 -2.94 -8.34 -9.11
C GLY A 375 -3.29 -8.14 -10.58
N GLU A 376 -3.14 -6.91 -11.07
CA GLU A 376 -3.39 -6.58 -12.48
C GLU A 376 -2.36 -7.26 -13.39
N LEU A 377 -1.10 -7.27 -12.96
CA LEU A 377 -0.03 -7.91 -13.70
C LEU A 377 -0.19 -9.44 -13.76
N ALA A 378 -0.58 -10.06 -12.65
CA ALA A 378 -0.91 -11.48 -12.59
C ALA A 378 -2.06 -11.84 -13.54
N LEU A 379 -3.14 -11.06 -13.53
CA LEU A 379 -4.27 -11.24 -14.44
C LEU A 379 -3.86 -11.15 -15.90
N CYS A 380 -3.09 -10.13 -16.25
CA CYS A 380 -2.60 -9.95 -17.60
C CYS A 380 -1.72 -11.13 -18.04
N TYR A 381 -0.76 -11.55 -17.20
CA TYR A 381 0.07 -12.73 -17.47
C TYR A 381 -0.73 -14.01 -17.64
N MET A 382 -1.80 -14.19 -16.88
CA MET A 382 -2.66 -15.35 -17.02
C MET A 382 -3.47 -15.32 -18.31
N ALA A 383 -4.01 -14.15 -18.68
CA ALA A 383 -4.69 -13.95 -19.95
C ALA A 383 -3.75 -14.22 -21.14
N MET A 384 -2.54 -13.67 -21.10
CA MET A 384 -1.49 -13.91 -22.10
C MET A 384 -1.12 -15.40 -22.18
N SER A 385 -0.89 -16.06 -21.05
CA SER A 385 -0.59 -17.51 -21.03
C SER A 385 -1.67 -18.34 -21.71
N LYS A 386 -2.94 -18.02 -21.44
CA LYS A 386 -4.09 -18.75 -21.99
C LYS A 386 -4.31 -18.47 -23.47
N ALA A 387 -3.96 -17.27 -23.93
CA ALA A 387 -3.98 -16.92 -25.34
C ALA A 387 -2.89 -17.66 -26.13
N GLU A 388 -1.67 -17.76 -25.55
CA GLU A 388 -0.54 -18.49 -26.15
C GLU A 388 -0.75 -20.01 -26.14
N ASP A 389 -1.26 -20.56 -25.03
CA ASP A 389 -1.60 -21.99 -24.91
C ASP A 389 -3.03 -22.18 -24.35
N PRO A 390 -4.02 -22.33 -25.26
CA PRO A 390 -5.40 -22.58 -24.87
C PRO A 390 -5.61 -23.89 -24.10
N THR A 391 -4.66 -24.83 -24.14
CA THR A 391 -4.76 -26.13 -23.45
C THR A 391 -4.42 -26.05 -21.97
N LEU A 392 -3.85 -24.93 -21.50
CA LEU A 392 -3.49 -24.75 -20.10
C LEU A 392 -4.68 -24.97 -19.18
N ARG A 393 -4.49 -25.86 -18.22
CA ARG A 393 -5.49 -26.17 -17.20
C ARG A 393 -5.08 -25.50 -15.90
N LEU A 394 -6.04 -24.87 -15.25
CA LEU A 394 -5.85 -24.35 -13.91
C LEU A 394 -5.65 -25.51 -12.94
N ALA A 395 -4.85 -25.27 -11.90
CA ALA A 395 -4.58 -26.28 -10.88
C ALA A 395 -5.83 -26.73 -10.11
N ARG A 396 -6.89 -25.91 -10.11
CA ARG A 396 -8.12 -26.08 -9.29
C ARG A 396 -9.42 -26.11 -10.10
N ASP A 397 -9.38 -26.72 -11.28
CA ASP A 397 -10.54 -26.89 -12.16
C ASP A 397 -11.38 -28.14 -11.78
N ASP A 398 -11.35 -28.57 -10.51
CA ASP A 398 -11.85 -29.88 -10.01
C ASP A 398 -13.29 -29.84 -9.47
N GLY A 399 -14.10 -28.87 -9.90
CA GLY A 399 -15.54 -28.86 -9.67
C GLY A 399 -16.00 -28.43 -8.27
N GLN A 400 -15.10 -28.22 -7.30
CA GLN A 400 -15.41 -27.48 -6.06
C GLN A 400 -15.33 -25.96 -6.25
N ALA A 401 -14.71 -25.52 -7.35
CA ALA A 401 -14.61 -24.13 -7.80
C ALA A 401 -15.80 -23.64 -8.67
N LYS A 402 -16.96 -24.32 -8.65
CA LYS A 402 -18.11 -24.00 -9.53
C LYS A 402 -18.80 -22.65 -9.23
N ALA A 403 -18.35 -21.92 -8.22
CA ALA A 403 -18.75 -20.54 -7.93
C ALA A 403 -17.80 -19.46 -8.52
N GLN A 404 -16.70 -19.86 -9.17
CA GLN A 404 -15.48 -19.02 -9.22
C GLN A 404 -15.18 -18.31 -10.55
N ASN A 405 -16.00 -18.39 -11.60
CA ASN A 405 -15.68 -17.73 -12.88
C ASN A 405 -15.51 -16.20 -12.79
N SER A 406 -16.10 -15.56 -11.77
CA SER A 406 -15.94 -14.13 -11.45
C SER A 406 -14.66 -13.79 -10.69
N MET A 407 -14.14 -14.73 -9.88
CA MET A 407 -12.96 -14.53 -9.04
C MET A 407 -11.70 -14.38 -9.89
N TRP A 408 -11.67 -14.97 -11.08
CA TRP A 408 -10.50 -14.92 -11.96
C TRP A 408 -10.27 -13.57 -12.65
N HIS A 409 -11.18 -12.60 -12.49
CA HIS A 409 -11.07 -11.29 -13.13
C HIS A 409 -10.88 -10.14 -12.14
N VAL A 410 -10.80 -10.42 -10.82
CA VAL A 410 -10.59 -9.37 -9.83
C VAL A 410 -9.11 -9.34 -9.45
N PRO A 411 -8.37 -8.25 -9.78
CA PRO A 411 -6.94 -8.17 -9.53
C PRO A 411 -6.57 -8.48 -8.07
N THR A 412 -7.37 -7.98 -7.13
CA THR A 412 -7.18 -8.14 -5.68
C THR A 412 -7.05 -9.59 -5.25
N TYR A 413 -7.72 -10.55 -5.90
CA TYR A 413 -7.62 -11.96 -5.51
C TYR A 413 -6.23 -12.54 -5.72
N TYR A 414 -5.46 -12.00 -6.66
CA TYR A 414 -4.07 -12.37 -6.89
C TYR A 414 -3.15 -11.44 -6.14
N GLY A 415 -3.38 -10.12 -6.22
CA GLY A 415 -2.55 -9.09 -5.62
C GLY A 415 -2.41 -9.26 -4.11
N LYS A 416 -3.48 -9.64 -3.40
CA LYS A 416 -3.44 -9.82 -1.95
C LYS A 416 -2.71 -11.07 -1.49
N THR A 417 -2.41 -11.99 -2.40
CA THR A 417 -1.77 -13.26 -2.03
C THR A 417 -0.44 -12.99 -1.32
N PHE A 418 -0.16 -13.72 -0.24
CA PHE A 418 1.01 -13.51 0.63
C PHE A 418 1.04 -12.18 1.39
N HIS A 419 -0.03 -11.38 1.33
CA HIS A 419 -0.20 -10.24 2.23
C HIS A 419 -0.91 -10.68 3.52
N PRO A 420 -0.68 -9.96 4.64
CA PRO A 420 -1.36 -10.25 5.88
C PRO A 420 -2.89 -10.12 5.74
N ARG A 421 -3.61 -11.07 6.33
CA ARG A 421 -5.04 -11.01 6.61
C ARG A 421 -5.30 -10.10 7.81
N SER A 422 -6.56 -9.80 8.11
CA SER A 422 -6.93 -8.89 9.21
C SER A 422 -6.32 -9.28 10.57
N LEU A 423 -6.28 -10.58 10.93
CA LEU A 423 -5.58 -11.02 12.15
C LEU A 423 -4.06 -10.81 12.09
N GLY A 424 -3.44 -10.95 10.93
CA GLY A 424 -2.02 -10.63 10.75
C GLY A 424 -1.74 -9.14 10.92
N HIS A 425 -2.60 -8.27 10.37
CA HIS A 425 -2.52 -6.83 10.62
C HIS A 425 -2.76 -6.44 12.08
N THR A 426 -3.62 -7.17 12.79
CA THR A 426 -3.79 -7.03 14.25
C THR A 426 -2.47 -7.31 14.97
N ALA A 427 -1.79 -8.40 14.62
CA ALA A 427 -0.48 -8.72 15.20
C ALA A 427 0.59 -7.67 14.87
N ILE A 428 0.59 -7.11 13.65
CA ILE A 428 1.49 -6.00 13.27
C ILE A 428 1.22 -4.77 14.14
N ARG A 429 -0.04 -4.37 14.31
CA ARG A 429 -0.43 -3.27 15.19
C ARG A 429 0.06 -3.50 16.62
N ASP A 430 -0.22 -4.69 17.18
CA ASP A 430 0.12 -5.00 18.56
C ASP A 430 1.63 -4.90 18.78
N ARG A 431 2.41 -5.40 17.81
CA ARG A 431 3.87 -5.28 17.82
C ARG A 431 4.36 -3.84 17.73
N ILE A 432 3.70 -2.98 16.95
CA ILE A 432 4.00 -1.54 16.92
C ILE A 432 3.79 -0.94 18.32
N TYR A 433 2.67 -1.25 18.99
CA TYR A 433 2.39 -0.75 20.33
C TYR A 433 3.39 -1.23 21.38
N GLU A 434 3.85 -2.48 21.29
CA GLU A 434 4.93 -2.99 22.14
C GLU A 434 6.24 -2.21 21.97
N VAL A 435 6.65 -1.93 20.72
CA VAL A 435 7.86 -1.15 20.45
C VAL A 435 7.73 0.29 20.96
N TRP A 436 6.54 0.89 20.84
CA TRP A 436 6.29 2.23 21.35
C TRP A 436 6.35 2.28 22.88
N SER A 437 5.78 1.29 23.58
CA SER A 437 5.73 1.27 25.05
C SER A 437 7.12 1.10 25.69
N GLN A 438 8.00 0.30 25.08
CA GLN A 438 9.38 0.09 25.53
C GLN A 438 10.28 1.33 25.38
N ARG A 439 9.85 2.35 24.63
CA ARG A 439 10.65 3.52 24.25
C ARG A 439 10.02 4.86 24.67
N LEU A 440 8.95 4.84 25.47
CA LEU A 440 8.48 6.01 26.19
C LEU A 440 9.36 6.18 27.44
N PRO A 441 9.95 7.36 27.68
CA PRO A 441 10.59 7.61 28.96
C PRO A 441 9.52 7.54 30.07
N SER A 442 9.84 6.80 31.13
CA SER A 442 9.14 6.82 32.42
C SER A 442 9.03 8.22 32.99
#